data_AF-A0A2E3GPC6-F1
#
_entry.id   AF-A0A2E3GPC6-F1
#
_cell.length_a   1.000
_cell.length_b   1.000
_cell.length_c   1.000
_cell.angle_alpha   90.00
_cell.angle_beta   90.00
_cell.angle_gamma   90.00
#
_symmetry.space_group_name_H-M   'P 1'
#
loop_
_entity.id
_entity.type
_entity.pdbx_description
1 polymer ?
#
loop_
_entity_poly.entity_id
_entity_poly.type
_entity_poly.pdbx_seq_one_letter_code
_entity_poly.pdbx_strand_id
1 'polypeptide(L)'
;MKNILSLGFTLFLAVTVFAAGGTETLTLKTSAVCGGCKVRIESAVKELPGIKTATVDLTNGSLTVEYRERKISADDIKLAVSMAGYSANEVAANPESYEALPACCKGSKKSCGSK
;
A
#
# COMPACT_ATOMS: atom_id res chain seq x y z
N MET A 1 3.78 58.14 -33.99
CA MET A 1 2.38 57.95 -33.54
C MET A 1 2.01 56.50 -33.86
N LYS A 2 1.97 55.50 -32.99
CA LYS A 2 1.55 55.41 -31.58
C LYS A 2 2.57 54.60 -30.73
N ASN A 3 3.11 55.28 -29.72
CA ASN A 3 3.42 54.81 -28.36
C ASN A 3 2.58 53.61 -27.87
N ILE A 4 3.21 52.57 -27.34
CA ILE A 4 3.44 52.32 -25.90
C ILE A 4 2.14 52.19 -25.08
N LEU A 5 1.80 50.95 -24.75
CA LEU A 5 0.95 50.54 -23.64
C LEU A 5 1.46 49.14 -23.23
N SER A 6 2.56 49.07 -22.50
CA SER A 6 2.65 49.17 -21.04
C SER A 6 1.99 47.98 -20.33
N LEU A 7 2.87 47.18 -19.72
CA LEU A 7 2.74 46.54 -18.40
C LEU A 7 1.39 45.92 -18.03
N GLY A 8 1.39 44.59 -17.82
CA GLY A 8 0.48 43.99 -16.85
C GLY A 8 -0.09 42.63 -17.22
N PHE A 9 0.73 41.63 -17.55
CA PHE A 9 0.32 40.26 -17.21
C PHE A 9 0.82 39.96 -15.81
N THR A 10 0.09 40.56 -14.88
CA THR A 10 0.13 40.35 -13.45
C THR A 10 0.28 38.87 -13.13
N LEU A 11 1.36 38.57 -12.42
CA LEU A 11 1.30 37.73 -11.23
C LEU A 11 0.63 36.37 -11.47
N PHE A 12 1.36 35.45 -12.08
CA PHE A 12 1.08 34.02 -11.95
C PHE A 12 1.40 33.61 -10.50
N LEU A 13 0.49 33.97 -9.59
CA LEU A 13 0.35 33.41 -8.25
C LEU A 13 -0.06 31.94 -8.42
N ALA A 14 0.86 31.10 -8.88
CA ALA A 14 0.69 29.66 -8.75
C ALA A 14 0.94 29.33 -7.28
N VAL A 15 -0.16 29.36 -6.53
CA VAL A 15 -0.32 28.87 -5.17
C VAL A 15 0.48 27.58 -5.03
N THR A 16 1.63 27.64 -4.37
CA THR A 16 2.26 26.43 -3.84
C THR A 16 1.34 25.95 -2.73
N VAL A 17 0.38 25.11 -3.08
CA VAL A 17 -0.41 24.33 -2.13
C VAL A 17 0.59 23.38 -1.47
N PHE A 18 1.30 23.90 -0.46
CA PHE A 18 2.04 23.11 0.49
C PHE A 18 0.99 22.45 1.38
N ALA A 19 0.33 21.43 0.84
CA ALA A 19 -0.44 20.54 1.70
C ALA A 19 0.56 20.06 2.77
N ALA A 20 0.18 19.92 4.04
CA ALA A 20 0.95 19.28 5.13
C ALA A 20 0.36 17.88 5.35
N GLY A 21 1.16 16.82 5.25
CA GLY A 21 0.68 15.47 4.89
C GLY A 21 1.50 14.54 5.71
N GLY A 22 0.82 13.98 6.69
CA GLY A 22 1.41 13.25 7.77
C GLY A 22 1.93 11.89 7.31
N THR A 23 2.54 11.22 8.26
CA THR A 23 2.64 9.76 8.21
C THR A 23 1.47 9.23 9.00
N GLU A 24 0.72 8.32 8.41
CA GLU A 24 -0.35 7.61 9.08
C GLU A 24 0.05 6.15 9.28
N THR A 25 -0.59 5.51 10.28
CA THR A 25 -0.43 4.10 10.57
C THR A 25 -1.75 3.39 10.35
N LEU A 26 -1.74 2.37 9.50
CA LEU A 26 -2.89 1.54 9.19
C LEU A 26 -2.62 0.09 9.61
N THR A 27 -3.57 -0.49 10.34
CA THR A 27 -3.53 -1.90 10.75
C THR A 27 -4.62 -2.67 10.02
N LEU A 28 -4.24 -3.71 9.29
CA LEU A 28 -5.11 -4.56 8.48
C LEU A 28 -5.02 -6.00 8.96
N LYS A 29 -6.13 -6.74 9.00
CA LYS A 29 -6.14 -8.20 9.15
C LYS A 29 -5.83 -8.85 7.80
N THR A 30 -4.97 -9.86 7.79
CA THR A 30 -4.57 -10.56 6.56
C THR A 30 -4.71 -12.07 6.69
N SER A 31 -4.70 -12.78 5.57
CA SER A 31 -4.66 -14.24 5.52
C SER A 31 -3.26 -14.85 5.68
N ALA A 32 -2.25 -14.07 6.10
CA ALA A 32 -0.89 -14.57 6.29
C ALA A 32 -0.82 -15.69 7.34
N VAL A 33 -0.29 -16.86 6.95
CA VAL A 33 -0.21 -18.03 7.85
C VAL A 33 1.21 -18.37 8.30
N CYS A 34 2.25 -17.90 7.61
CA CYS A 34 3.64 -18.18 7.99
C CYS A 34 4.67 -17.20 7.43
N GLY A 35 5.94 -17.43 7.76
CA GLY A 35 7.07 -16.56 7.37
C GLY A 35 7.15 -16.27 5.87
N GLY A 36 6.88 -17.26 5.02
CA GLY A 36 6.85 -17.07 3.57
C GLY A 36 5.71 -16.14 3.10
N CYS A 37 4.53 -16.23 3.71
CA CYS A 37 3.42 -15.31 3.45
C CYS A 37 3.76 -13.91 3.92
N LYS A 38 4.34 -13.78 5.13
CA LYS A 38 4.79 -12.51 5.70
C LYS A 38 5.74 -11.78 4.75
N VAL A 39 6.80 -12.45 4.29
CA VAL A 39 7.78 -11.83 3.40
C VAL A 39 7.13 -11.35 2.11
N ARG A 40 6.27 -12.16 1.48
CA ARG A 40 5.58 -11.77 0.24
C ARG A 40 4.69 -10.54 0.40
N ILE A 41 3.85 -10.52 1.44
CA ILE A 41 2.96 -9.39 1.71
C ILE A 41 3.77 -8.12 1.99
N GLU A 42 4.77 -8.22 2.87
CA GLU A 42 5.60 -7.06 3.18
C GLU A 42 6.35 -6.53 1.97
N SER A 43 6.90 -7.40 1.12
CA SER A 43 7.58 -7.00 -0.11
C SER A 43 6.62 -6.27 -1.06
N ALA A 44 5.45 -6.85 -1.34
CA ALA A 44 4.46 -6.25 -2.24
C ALA A 44 4.01 -4.86 -1.77
N VAL A 45 3.82 -4.69 -0.45
CA VAL A 45 3.42 -3.38 0.10
C VAL A 45 4.60 -2.41 0.12
N LYS A 46 5.82 -2.84 0.49
CA LYS A 46 7.01 -1.97 0.54
C LYS A 46 7.40 -1.39 -0.83
N GLU A 47 7.05 -2.06 -1.93
CA GLU A 47 7.29 -1.58 -3.29
C GLU A 47 6.40 -0.38 -3.69
N LEU A 48 5.31 -0.14 -2.96
CA LEU A 48 4.40 0.96 -3.26
C LEU A 48 5.01 2.33 -2.90
N PRO A 49 4.82 3.35 -3.75
CA PRO A 49 5.33 4.68 -3.47
C PRO A 49 4.62 5.30 -2.27
N GLY A 50 5.40 5.76 -1.29
CA GLY A 50 4.88 6.44 -0.11
C GLY A 50 4.74 5.57 1.14
N ILE A 51 5.03 4.27 1.04
CA ILE A 51 5.19 3.40 2.21
C ILE A 51 6.51 3.72 2.92
N LYS A 52 6.46 3.78 4.23
CA LYS A 52 7.64 3.88 5.10
C LYS A 52 8.00 2.52 5.68
N THR A 53 7.02 1.84 6.26
CA THR A 53 7.19 0.54 6.89
C THR A 53 5.97 -0.32 6.61
N ALA A 54 6.19 -1.64 6.51
CA ALA A 54 5.14 -2.63 6.42
C ALA A 54 5.62 -3.87 7.18
N THR A 55 4.87 -4.26 8.21
CA THR A 55 5.25 -5.34 9.12
C THR A 55 4.07 -6.26 9.35
N VAL A 56 4.22 -7.54 9.03
CA VAL A 56 3.22 -8.57 9.34
C VAL A 56 3.53 -9.21 10.69
N ASP A 57 2.54 -9.19 11.55
CA ASP A 57 2.44 -9.97 12.77
C ASP A 57 1.65 -11.26 12.50
N LEU A 58 2.35 -12.38 12.47
CA LEU A 58 1.76 -13.71 12.27
C LEU A 58 0.98 -14.22 13.49
N THR A 59 1.25 -13.68 14.68
CA THR A 59 0.56 -14.05 15.92
C THR A 59 -0.86 -13.52 15.89
N ASN A 60 -1.00 -12.25 15.53
CA ASN A 60 -2.29 -11.56 15.45
C ASN A 60 -2.94 -11.65 14.05
N GLY A 61 -2.19 -12.13 13.05
CA GLY A 61 -2.66 -12.18 11.66
C GLY A 61 -2.90 -10.79 11.08
N SER A 62 -2.10 -9.80 11.49
CA SER A 62 -2.27 -8.41 11.11
C SER A 62 -1.04 -7.83 10.43
N LEU A 63 -1.26 -6.95 9.45
CA LEU A 63 -0.26 -6.14 8.78
C LEU A 63 -0.39 -4.71 9.30
N THR A 64 0.70 -4.16 9.82
CA THR A 64 0.80 -2.74 10.19
C THR A 64 1.64 -2.02 9.15
N VAL A 65 1.09 -0.95 8.59
CA VAL A 65 1.73 -0.16 7.53
C VAL A 65 1.81 1.30 7.97
N GLU A 66 2.99 1.87 7.92
CA GLU A 66 3.15 3.32 8.00
C GLU A 66 3.33 3.89 6.60
N TYR A 67 2.48 4.85 6.23
CA TYR A 67 2.46 5.40 4.89
C TYR A 67 2.23 6.91 4.90
N ARG A 68 2.58 7.55 3.79
CA ARG A 68 2.26 8.95 3.56
C ARG A 68 0.90 9.04 2.86
N GLU A 69 -0.12 9.44 3.60
CA GLU A 69 -1.51 9.61 3.13
C GLU A 69 -1.64 10.46 1.84
N ARG A 70 -0.66 11.33 1.59
CA ARG A 70 -0.61 12.16 0.39
C ARG A 70 -0.06 11.48 -0.86
N LYS A 71 0.54 10.31 -0.72
CA LYS A 71 1.12 9.55 -1.83
C LYS A 71 0.31 8.30 -2.14
N ILE A 72 -0.33 7.71 -1.14
CA ILE A 72 -1.06 6.46 -1.26
C ILE A 72 -2.19 6.42 -0.23
N SER A 73 -3.32 5.85 -0.62
CA SER A 73 -4.48 5.70 0.27
C SER A 73 -4.48 4.35 0.98
N ALA A 74 -5.25 4.24 2.06
CA ALA A 74 -5.47 2.97 2.75
C ALA A 74 -6.07 1.89 1.82
N ASP A 75 -6.93 2.29 0.88
CA ASP A 75 -7.59 1.36 -0.05
C ASP A 75 -6.62 0.85 -1.12
N ASP A 76 -5.69 1.68 -1.59
CA ASP A 76 -4.60 1.25 -2.48
C ASP A 76 -3.72 0.20 -1.81
N ILE A 77 -3.44 0.37 -0.50
CA ILE A 77 -2.66 -0.59 0.28
C ILE A 77 -3.40 -1.93 0.40
N LYS A 78 -4.71 -1.91 0.72
CA LYS A 78 -5.53 -3.14 0.77
C LYS A 78 -5.58 -3.83 -0.59
N LEU A 79 -5.73 -3.06 -1.67
CA LEU A 79 -5.76 -3.58 -3.03
C LEU A 79 -4.42 -4.23 -3.40
N ALA A 80 -3.29 -3.63 -3.04
CA ALA A 80 -1.98 -4.22 -3.29
C ALA A 80 -1.80 -5.56 -2.56
N VAL A 81 -2.29 -5.68 -1.32
CA VAL A 81 -2.30 -6.97 -0.60
C VAL A 81 -3.20 -8.00 -1.30
N SER A 82 -4.36 -7.57 -1.79
CA SER A 82 -5.26 -8.40 -2.61
C SER A 82 -4.59 -8.91 -3.87
N MET A 83 -3.90 -8.03 -4.60
CA MET A 83 -3.12 -8.35 -5.81
C MET A 83 -1.87 -9.18 -5.51
N ALA A 84 -1.39 -9.21 -4.27
CA ALA A 84 -0.38 -10.16 -3.84
C ALA A 84 -0.96 -11.56 -3.55
N GLY A 85 -2.28 -11.73 -3.69
CA GLY A 85 -2.99 -12.99 -3.45
C GLY A 85 -3.41 -13.21 -1.99
N TYR A 86 -3.47 -12.16 -1.17
CA TYR A 86 -3.86 -12.26 0.26
C TYR A 86 -5.04 -11.35 0.58
N SER A 87 -5.84 -11.69 1.58
CA SER A 87 -6.94 -10.80 2.01
C SER A 87 -6.40 -9.65 2.86
N ALA A 88 -7.10 -8.52 2.84
CA ALA A 88 -6.83 -7.34 3.66
C ALA A 88 -8.16 -6.76 4.20
N ASN A 89 -8.48 -7.06 5.46
CA ASN A 89 -9.78 -6.78 6.09
C ASN A 89 -10.95 -7.26 5.20
N GLU A 90 -11.79 -6.32 4.75
CA GLU A 90 -12.95 -6.55 3.89
C GLU A 90 -12.59 -6.86 2.43
N VAL A 91 -11.35 -6.62 2.01
CA VAL A 91 -10.89 -6.89 0.65
C VAL A 91 -10.41 -8.34 0.57
N ALA A 92 -11.12 -9.16 -0.20
CA ALA A 92 -10.73 -10.53 -0.48
C ALA A 92 -9.47 -10.60 -1.36
N ALA A 93 -8.75 -11.72 -1.30
CA ALA A 93 -7.63 -11.98 -2.19
C ALA A 93 -8.09 -11.98 -3.66
N ASN A 94 -7.29 -11.38 -4.54
CA ASN A 94 -7.54 -11.47 -5.97
C ASN A 94 -7.39 -12.94 -6.41
N PRO A 95 -8.39 -13.53 -7.08
CA PRO A 95 -8.40 -14.96 -7.38
C PRO A 95 -7.29 -15.36 -8.36
N GLU A 96 -6.99 -14.54 -9.36
CA GLU A 96 -5.91 -14.81 -10.32
C GLU A 96 -4.55 -14.79 -9.62
N SER A 97 -4.32 -13.79 -8.77
CA SER A 97 -3.08 -13.65 -8.00
C SER A 97 -2.91 -14.79 -6.99
N TYR A 98 -4.00 -15.20 -6.35
CA TYR A 98 -4.01 -16.36 -5.44
C TYR A 98 -3.65 -17.65 -6.19
N GLU A 99 -4.19 -17.84 -7.39
CA GLU A 99 -3.86 -19.01 -8.22
C GLU A 99 -2.43 -18.97 -8.79
N ALA A 100 -1.79 -17.80 -8.85
CA ALA A 100 -0.38 -17.68 -9.20
C ALA A 100 0.57 -17.98 -8.03
N LEU A 101 0.09 -18.03 -6.78
CA LEU A 101 0.94 -18.29 -5.62
C LEU A 101 1.55 -19.70 -5.67
N PRO A 102 2.77 -19.90 -5.13
CA PRO A 102 3.29 -21.26 -4.93
C PRO A 102 2.39 -22.07 -4.01
N ALA A 103 2.37 -23.39 -4.17
CA ALA A 103 1.49 -24.30 -3.40
C ALA A 103 1.54 -24.08 -1.87
N CYS A 104 2.72 -23.76 -1.31
CA CYS A 104 2.90 -23.47 0.11
C CYS A 104 2.16 -22.20 0.60
N CYS A 105 1.92 -21.24 -0.30
CA CYS A 105 1.20 -20.00 -0.01
C CYS A 105 -0.28 -20.06 -0.38
N LYS A 106 -0.71 -21.09 -1.12
CA LYS A 106 -2.10 -21.39 -1.39
C LYS A 106 -2.72 -22.18 -0.23
N GLY A 107 -2.97 -21.53 0.91
CA GLY A 107 -3.93 -22.05 1.90
C GLY A 107 -3.44 -22.25 3.33
N SER A 108 -4.24 -23.05 4.06
CA SER A 108 -4.40 -23.06 5.52
C SER A 108 -3.11 -23.26 6.35
N LYS A 109 -3.14 -22.84 7.63
CA LYS A 109 -2.04 -23.00 8.61
C LYS A 109 -1.38 -24.39 8.63
N LYS A 110 -2.10 -25.44 8.22
CA LYS A 110 -1.59 -26.83 8.18
C LYS A 110 -0.52 -27.08 7.11
N SER A 111 -0.42 -26.23 6.09
CA SER A 111 0.52 -26.40 4.97
C SER A 111 1.89 -25.78 5.21
N CYS A 112 2.05 -24.92 6.22
CA CYS A 112 3.30 -24.17 6.36
C CYS A 112 4.21 -24.78 7.43
N GLY A 113 5.31 -25.39 6.97
CA GLY A 113 6.39 -25.88 7.82
C GLY A 113 6.19 -27.29 8.32
N SER A 114 6.02 -28.27 7.42
CA SER A 114 6.35 -29.66 7.75
C SER A 114 7.87 -29.81 7.73
N LYS A 115 8.49 -29.79 8.91
CA LYS A 115 9.77 -30.46 9.14
C LYS A 115 9.58 -31.49 10.23
#